data_AF-A0A9W5QFW5-F1
#
_entry.id   AF-A0A9W5QFW5-F1
#
_cell.length_a   1.000
_cell.length_b   1.000
_cell.length_c   1.000
_cell.angle_alpha   90.00
_cell.angle_beta   90.00
_cell.angle_gamma   90.00
#
_symmetry.space_group_name_H-M   'P 1'
#
loop_
_entity.id
_entity.type
_entity.pdbx_description
1 polymer ?
#
loop_
_entity_poly.entity_id
_entity_poly.type
_entity_poly.pdbx_seq_one_letter_code
_entity_poly.pdbx_strand_id
1 'polypeptide(L)'
;MAHTTIMRWVHQYGPELDERVRRHLKTINDSWKVDETYIKIKGQWMYLYRAVYSKGSTIDFYLSETRDTKAAKRFFKKALRSFHVSKPRVITVDKNPAYPIAIEQLKKAKSIPDSMQLRQQKYWNNIVEQDHRFIKKRVRSMLGLNSLRTATLILSDIEAMHMMKKGQLH
;
A
#
# COMPACT_ATOMS: atom_id res chain seq x y z
N MET A 1 28.14 16.24 2.83
CA MET A 1 27.30 15.19 3.44
C MET A 1 27.18 14.04 2.45
N ALA A 2 27.66 12.83 2.79
CA ALA A 2 27.73 11.70 1.85
C ALA A 2 26.36 10.99 1.72
N HIS A 3 25.99 10.57 0.51
CA HIS A 3 24.75 9.83 0.16
C HIS A 3 24.48 8.60 1.06
N THR A 4 25.53 7.99 1.60
CA THR A 4 25.47 6.88 2.56
C THR A 4 24.90 7.25 3.93
N THR A 5 24.98 8.52 4.34
CA THR A 5 24.49 8.97 5.66
C THR A 5 22.97 9.06 5.69
N ILE A 6 22.36 9.59 4.62
CA ILE A 6 20.89 9.67 4.49
C ILE A 6 20.29 8.26 4.39
N MET A 7 20.93 7.35 3.63
CA MET A 7 20.44 5.97 3.57
C MET A 7 20.57 5.23 4.90
N ARG A 8 21.66 5.42 5.65
CA ARG A 8 21.77 4.85 7.01
C ARG A 8 20.64 5.36 7.91
N TRP A 9 20.31 6.64 7.83
CA TRP A 9 19.16 7.22 8.55
C TRP A 9 17.83 6.56 8.16
N VAL A 10 17.54 6.44 6.86
CA VAL A 10 16.33 5.75 6.36
C VAL A 10 16.26 4.31 6.88
N HIS A 11 17.37 3.58 6.81
CA HIS A 11 17.44 2.20 7.30
C HIS A 11 17.25 2.09 8.82
N GLN A 12 17.73 3.06 9.59
CA GLN A 12 17.70 3.04 11.05
C GLN A 12 16.37 3.55 11.62
N TYR A 13 15.89 4.69 11.15
CA TYR A 13 14.74 5.41 11.74
C TYR A 13 13.45 5.26 10.93
N GLY A 14 13.55 4.87 9.67
CA GLY A 14 12.39 4.68 8.80
C GLY A 14 11.32 3.73 9.36
N PRO A 15 11.69 2.51 9.80
CA PRO A 15 10.75 1.59 10.43
C PRO A 15 10.07 2.17 11.67
N GLU A 16 10.84 2.87 12.51
CA GLU A 16 10.31 3.49 13.74
C GLU A 16 9.35 4.63 13.42
N LEU A 17 9.66 5.45 12.41
CA LEU A 17 8.79 6.51 11.93
C LEU A 17 7.48 5.95 11.38
N ASP A 18 7.53 4.94 10.50
CA ASP A 18 6.33 4.29 9.95
C ASP A 18 5.46 3.70 11.06
N GLU A 19 6.06 3.00 12.03
CA GLU A 19 5.34 2.43 13.16
C GLU A 19 4.64 3.51 14.00
N ARG A 20 5.35 4.58 14.35
CA ARG A 20 4.78 5.70 15.12
C ARG A 20 3.67 6.41 14.35
N VAL A 21 3.87 6.69 13.07
CA VAL A 21 2.85 7.33 12.21
C VAL A 21 1.59 6.47 12.16
N ARG A 22 1.72 5.16 11.91
CA ARG A 22 0.58 4.23 11.80
C ARG A 22 -0.29 4.18 13.04
N ARG A 23 0.30 4.28 14.24
CA ARG A 23 -0.46 4.29 15.51
C ARG A 23 -1.35 5.52 15.68
N HIS A 24 -1.03 6.62 14.99
CA HIS A 24 -1.74 7.89 15.10
C HIS A 24 -2.64 8.17 13.88
N LEU A 25 -2.74 7.24 12.93
CA LEU A 25 -3.59 7.41 11.74
C LEU A 25 -5.07 7.37 12.12
N LYS A 26 -5.82 8.30 11.53
CA LYS A 26 -7.27 8.40 11.61
C LYS A 26 -7.93 7.22 10.91
N THR A 27 -8.92 6.63 11.56
CA THR A 27 -9.86 5.71 10.92
C THR A 27 -10.91 6.53 10.18
N ILE A 28 -10.90 6.52 8.85
CA ILE A 28 -11.67 7.49 8.05
C ILE A 28 -12.95 6.90 7.41
N ASN A 29 -12.95 5.62 7.01
CA ASN A 29 -14.15 4.91 6.54
C ASN A 29 -13.93 3.39 6.37
N ASP A 30 -14.94 2.68 5.87
CA ASP A 30 -14.98 1.23 5.64
C ASP A 30 -14.94 0.83 4.15
N SER A 31 -14.68 1.79 3.24
CA SER A 31 -14.71 1.60 1.79
C SER A 31 -13.32 1.76 1.18
N TRP A 32 -12.74 0.66 0.74
CA TRP A 32 -11.37 0.62 0.23
C TRP A 32 -11.36 0.70 -1.30
N LYS A 33 -10.36 1.39 -1.83
CA LYS A 33 -9.95 1.37 -3.23
C LYS A 33 -8.57 0.73 -3.29
N VAL A 34 -8.44 -0.33 -4.08
CA VAL A 34 -7.24 -1.15 -4.14
C VAL A 34 -6.82 -1.31 -5.59
N ASP A 35 -5.54 -1.06 -5.85
CA ASP A 35 -4.95 -1.23 -7.17
C ASP A 35 -3.46 -1.50 -7.04
N GLU A 36 -2.87 -2.04 -8.10
CA GLU A 36 -1.44 -2.27 -8.20
C GLU A 36 -0.80 -1.35 -9.23
N THR A 37 0.45 -0.97 -9.00
CA THR A 37 1.23 -0.24 -9.99
C THR A 37 2.63 -0.79 -10.10
N TYR A 38 3.26 -0.60 -11.26
CA TYR A 38 4.63 -1.04 -11.47
C TYR A 38 5.64 0.00 -10.97
N ILE A 39 6.71 -0.46 -10.34
CA ILE A 39 7.91 0.34 -10.03
C ILE A 39 9.17 -0.45 -10.41
N LYS A 40 10.24 0.25 -10.80
CA LYS A 40 11.48 -0.38 -11.28
C LYS A 40 12.48 -0.50 -10.13
N ILE A 41 12.94 -1.71 -9.86
CA ILE A 41 13.91 -2.03 -8.80
C ILE A 41 15.00 -2.90 -9.43
N LYS A 42 16.26 -2.47 -9.34
CA LYS A 42 17.44 -3.13 -9.92
C LYS A 42 17.23 -3.54 -11.38
N GLY A 43 16.62 -2.65 -12.17
CA GLY A 43 16.34 -2.91 -13.58
C GLY A 43 15.06 -3.72 -13.86
N GLN A 44 14.45 -4.35 -12.86
CA GLN A 44 13.28 -5.21 -12.99
C GLN A 44 11.99 -4.50 -12.58
N TRP A 45 10.89 -4.77 -13.27
CA TRP A 45 9.57 -4.28 -12.89
C TRP A 45 8.98 -5.13 -11.77
N MET A 46 8.54 -4.48 -10.71
CA MET A 46 7.87 -5.08 -9.56
C MET A 46 6.52 -4.41 -9.32
N TYR A 47 5.64 -5.10 -8.61
CA TYR A 47 4.27 -4.69 -8.34
C TYR A 47 4.12 -4.09 -6.94
N LEU A 48 3.77 -2.82 -6.89
CA LEU A 48 3.39 -2.11 -5.68
C LEU A 48 1.88 -2.11 -5.56
N TYR A 49 1.37 -2.98 -4.69
CA TYR A 49 -0.03 -3.01 -4.27
C TYR A 49 -0.31 -1.88 -3.31
N ARG A 50 -1.46 -1.24 -3.45
CA ARG A 50 -1.87 -0.12 -2.61
C ARG A 50 -3.35 -0.17 -2.28
N ALA A 51 -3.68 0.31 -1.09
CA ALA A 51 -5.03 0.49 -0.61
C ALA A 51 -5.17 1.92 -0.09
N VAL A 52 -6.23 2.59 -0.51
CA VAL A 52 -6.63 3.89 0.00
C VAL A 52 -8.11 3.86 0.38
N TYR A 53 -8.48 4.66 1.36
CA TYR A 53 -9.87 4.93 1.67
C TYR A 53 -10.52 5.74 0.55
N SER A 54 -11.86 5.72 0.48
CA SER A 54 -12.62 6.50 -0.52
C SER A 54 -12.37 8.01 -0.51
N LYS A 55 -11.75 8.57 0.54
CA LYS A 55 -11.32 9.98 0.63
C LYS A 55 -9.84 10.20 0.27
N GLY A 56 -9.14 9.18 -0.23
CA GLY A 56 -7.74 9.26 -0.67
C GLY A 56 -6.69 9.14 0.42
N SER A 57 -7.09 8.82 1.66
CA SER A 57 -6.16 8.51 2.74
C SER A 57 -5.58 7.11 2.59
N THR A 58 -4.30 6.96 2.87
CA THR A 58 -3.57 5.71 2.61
C THR A 58 -3.90 4.70 3.70
N ILE A 59 -4.28 3.49 3.30
CA ILE A 59 -4.51 2.38 4.23
C ILE A 59 -3.18 1.65 4.40
N ASP A 60 -2.68 1.09 3.31
CA ASP A 60 -1.42 0.36 3.31
C ASP A 60 -0.88 0.12 1.90
N PHE A 61 0.36 -0.35 1.84
CA PHE A 61 1.01 -0.81 0.61
C PHE A 61 1.76 -2.14 0.83
N TYR A 62 2.04 -2.84 -0.28
CA TYR A 62 2.88 -4.03 -0.29
C TYR A 62 3.61 -4.16 -1.63
N LEU A 63 4.90 -4.45 -1.56
CA LEU A 63 5.75 -4.61 -2.74
C LEU A 63 5.98 -6.10 -3.01
N SER A 64 5.80 -6.51 -4.26
CA SER A 64 5.86 -7.91 -4.69
C SER A 64 6.56 -8.02 -6.04
N GLU A 65 7.32 -9.09 -6.24
CA GLU A 65 7.89 -9.44 -7.55
C GLU A 65 6.82 -10.00 -8.50
N THR A 66 5.78 -10.63 -7.96
CA THR A 66 4.71 -11.26 -8.74
C THR A 66 3.38 -10.55 -8.57
N ARG A 67 2.54 -10.67 -9.61
CA ARG A 67 1.15 -10.21 -9.63
C ARG A 67 0.19 -11.39 -9.58
N ASP A 68 0.24 -12.14 -8.48
CA ASP A 68 -0.55 -13.36 -8.29
C ASP A 68 -1.48 -13.28 -7.07
N THR A 69 -2.32 -14.31 -6.91
CA THR A 69 -3.25 -14.44 -5.79
C THR A 69 -2.54 -14.48 -4.43
N LYS A 70 -1.34 -15.06 -4.35
CA LYS A 70 -0.58 -15.14 -3.09
C LYS A 70 -0.11 -13.75 -2.67
N ALA A 71 0.40 -12.95 -3.60
CA ALA A 71 0.79 -11.57 -3.39
C ALA A 71 -0.40 -10.70 -2.98
N ALA A 72 -1.52 -10.77 -3.71
CA ALA A 72 -2.74 -10.05 -3.36
C ALA A 72 -3.25 -10.42 -1.95
N LYS A 73 -3.26 -11.72 -1.61
CA LYS A 73 -3.65 -12.19 -0.28
C LYS A 73 -2.72 -11.70 0.83
N ARG A 74 -1.39 -11.71 0.59
CA ARG A 74 -0.40 -11.17 1.53
C ARG A 74 -0.64 -9.68 1.77
N PHE A 75 -0.89 -8.93 0.69
CA PHE A 75 -1.21 -7.52 0.78
C PHE A 75 -2.45 -7.26 1.65
N PHE A 76 -3.57 -7.91 1.37
CA PHE A 76 -4.78 -7.73 2.18
C PHE A 76 -4.57 -8.14 3.64
N LYS A 77 -3.88 -9.25 3.91
CA LYS A 77 -3.54 -9.64 5.29
C LYS A 77 -2.72 -8.58 6.01
N LYS A 78 -1.76 -7.95 5.32
CA LYS A 78 -0.95 -6.87 5.87
C LYS A 78 -1.83 -5.65 6.18
N ALA A 79 -2.65 -5.23 5.23
CA ALA A 79 -3.55 -4.08 5.39
C ALA A 79 -4.54 -4.29 6.55
N LEU A 80 -5.17 -5.47 6.64
CA LEU A 80 -6.14 -5.82 7.70
C LEU A 80 -5.52 -5.94 9.10
N ARG A 81 -4.20 -6.09 9.22
CA ARG A 81 -3.49 -6.14 10.50
C ARG A 81 -3.13 -4.76 11.04
N SER A 82 -3.29 -3.70 10.24
CA SER A 82 -2.94 -2.34 10.67
C SER A 82 -3.95 -1.82 11.70
N PHE A 83 -3.47 -1.21 12.79
CA PHE A 83 -4.30 -0.81 13.92
C PHE A 83 -5.39 0.22 13.57
N HIS A 84 -5.11 1.12 12.62
CA HIS A 84 -6.04 2.17 12.17
C HIS A 84 -7.12 1.65 11.22
N VAL A 85 -7.11 0.35 10.91
CA VAL A 85 -7.94 -0.23 9.85
C VAL A 85 -9.12 -0.98 10.43
N SER A 86 -10.32 -0.47 10.18
CA SER A 86 -11.56 -1.21 10.42
C SER A 86 -11.79 -2.27 9.33
N LYS A 87 -12.58 -3.31 9.65
CA LYS A 87 -12.97 -4.33 8.67
C LYS A 87 -13.73 -3.65 7.52
N PRO A 88 -13.33 -3.86 6.25
CA PRO A 88 -13.96 -3.20 5.13
C PRO A 88 -15.37 -3.72 4.91
N ARG A 89 -16.30 -2.81 4.62
CA ARG A 89 -17.63 -3.13 4.09
C ARG A 89 -17.59 -3.33 2.58
N VAL A 90 -16.77 -2.56 1.88
CA VAL A 90 -16.62 -2.64 0.42
C VAL A 90 -15.14 -2.52 0.04
N ILE A 91 -14.67 -3.38 -0.86
CA ILE A 91 -13.37 -3.23 -1.52
C ILE A 91 -13.64 -3.10 -3.02
N THR A 92 -13.20 -1.99 -3.60
CA THR A 92 -13.19 -1.80 -5.06
C THR A 92 -11.78 -2.09 -5.57
N VAL A 93 -11.69 -2.98 -6.55
CA VAL A 93 -10.44 -3.41 -7.20
C VAL A 93 -10.53 -3.21 -8.71
N ASP A 94 -9.39 -3.22 -9.39
CA ASP A 94 -9.37 -3.43 -10.85
C ASP A 94 -9.77 -4.87 -11.22
N LYS A 95 -10.00 -5.13 -12.51
CA LYS A 95 -10.43 -6.42 -13.07
C LYS A 95 -9.36 -7.52 -13.04
N ASN A 96 -8.34 -7.40 -12.18
CA ASN A 96 -7.32 -8.44 -12.03
C ASN A 96 -7.94 -9.71 -11.37
N PRO A 97 -7.83 -10.90 -12.02
CA PRO A 97 -8.44 -12.14 -11.52
C PRO A 97 -7.83 -12.64 -10.20
N ALA A 98 -6.66 -12.16 -9.80
CA ALA A 98 -6.05 -12.51 -8.51
C ALA A 98 -6.86 -12.00 -7.32
N TYR A 99 -7.56 -10.85 -7.46
CA TYR A 99 -8.27 -10.22 -6.35
C TYR A 99 -9.50 -11.01 -5.89
N PRO A 100 -10.44 -11.42 -6.76
CA PRO A 100 -11.58 -12.25 -6.34
C PRO A 100 -11.16 -13.50 -5.59
N ILE A 101 -10.15 -14.22 -6.11
CA ILE A 101 -9.66 -15.46 -5.49
C ILE A 101 -9.04 -15.16 -4.12
N ALA A 102 -8.24 -14.10 -4.00
CA ALA A 102 -7.65 -13.70 -2.72
C ALA A 102 -8.72 -13.32 -1.69
N ILE A 103 -9.74 -12.56 -2.09
CA ILE A 103 -10.85 -12.15 -1.23
C ILE A 103 -11.68 -13.36 -0.78
N GLU A 104 -12.00 -14.29 -1.67
CA GLU A 104 -12.72 -15.52 -1.32
C GLU A 104 -11.95 -16.34 -0.29
N GLN A 105 -10.63 -16.50 -0.47
CA GLN A 105 -9.78 -17.18 0.50
C GLN A 105 -9.72 -16.47 1.86
N LEU A 106 -9.85 -15.14 1.90
CA LEU A 106 -9.88 -14.36 3.14
C LEU A 106 -11.22 -14.47 3.86
N LYS A 107 -12.34 -14.55 3.11
CA LYS A 107 -13.67 -14.85 3.65
C LYS A 107 -13.70 -16.25 4.29
N LYS A 108 -13.23 -17.26 3.56
CA LYS A 108 -13.09 -18.65 4.09
C LYS A 108 -12.24 -18.71 5.36
N ALA A 109 -11.19 -17.90 5.45
CA ALA A 109 -10.33 -17.79 6.63
C ALA A 109 -10.88 -16.88 7.73
N LYS A 110 -12.13 -16.38 7.61
CA LYS A 110 -12.80 -15.44 8.54
C LYS A 110 -11.99 -14.17 8.84
N SER A 111 -11.08 -13.81 7.94
CA SER A 111 -10.22 -12.62 8.09
C SER A 111 -10.97 -11.33 7.73
N ILE A 112 -11.99 -11.44 6.87
CA ILE A 112 -12.92 -10.37 6.49
C ILE A 112 -14.35 -10.87 6.61
N PRO A 113 -15.35 -9.98 6.81
CA PRO A 113 -16.75 -10.39 6.89
C PRO A 113 -17.25 -11.02 5.58
N ASP A 114 -18.12 -12.01 5.67
CA ASP A 114 -18.75 -12.61 4.48
C ASP A 114 -19.64 -11.60 3.74
N SER A 115 -20.22 -10.65 4.47
CA SER A 115 -21.02 -9.52 3.96
C SER A 115 -20.21 -8.47 3.19
N MET A 116 -18.87 -8.51 3.24
CA MET A 116 -18.03 -7.56 2.53
C MET A 116 -18.23 -7.69 1.01
N GLN A 117 -18.53 -6.57 0.35
CA GLN A 117 -18.81 -6.53 -1.08
C GLN A 117 -17.54 -6.26 -1.88
N LEU A 118 -17.25 -7.13 -2.86
CA LEU A 118 -16.19 -6.90 -3.83
C LEU A 118 -16.79 -6.21 -5.06
N ARG A 119 -16.16 -5.11 -5.50
CA ARG A 119 -16.55 -4.41 -6.73
C ARG A 119 -15.38 -4.37 -7.69
N GLN A 120 -15.59 -4.80 -8.93
CA GLN A 120 -14.60 -4.72 -10.01
C GLN A 120 -15.00 -3.63 -11.00
N GLN A 121 -14.76 -2.37 -10.63
CA GLN A 121 -15.16 -1.22 -11.44
C GLN A 121 -13.98 -0.27 -11.66
N LYS A 122 -13.41 -0.35 -12.87
CA LYS A 122 -12.23 0.44 -13.29
C LYS A 122 -12.38 1.95 -13.02
N TYR A 123 -13.52 2.54 -13.38
CA TYR A 123 -13.74 4.00 -13.29
C TYR A 123 -13.73 4.56 -11.86
N TRP A 124 -13.85 3.71 -10.84
CA TRP A 124 -13.86 4.13 -9.44
C TRP A 124 -12.48 4.11 -8.78
N ASN A 125 -11.42 3.82 -9.55
CA ASN A 125 -10.03 3.73 -9.09
C ASN A 125 -9.24 5.04 -9.29
N ASN A 126 -9.84 6.11 -9.82
CA ASN A 126 -9.16 7.39 -10.06
C ASN A 126 -8.37 7.91 -8.84
N ILE A 127 -8.90 7.70 -7.62
CA ILE A 127 -8.24 8.14 -6.37
C ILE A 127 -6.95 7.37 -6.10
N VAL A 128 -6.96 6.04 -6.27
CA VAL A 128 -5.76 5.21 -6.07
C VAL A 128 -4.76 5.44 -7.22
N GLU A 129 -5.25 5.66 -8.45
CA GLU A 129 -4.42 6.05 -9.58
C GLU A 129 -3.74 7.42 -9.38
N GLN A 130 -4.43 8.40 -8.80
CA GLN A 130 -3.85 9.69 -8.45
C GLN A 130 -2.76 9.52 -7.40
N ASP A 131 -3.00 8.67 -6.41
CA ASP A 131 -2.04 8.33 -5.36
C ASP A 131 -0.78 7.65 -5.94
N HIS A 132 -0.92 6.81 -6.98
CA HIS A 132 0.20 6.23 -7.73
C HIS A 132 1.14 7.30 -8.30
N ARG A 133 0.62 8.44 -8.75
CA ARG A 133 1.43 9.50 -9.37
C ARG A 133 2.43 10.09 -8.39
N PHE A 134 2.06 10.23 -7.11
CA PHE A 134 2.97 10.73 -6.08
C PHE A 134 4.17 9.80 -5.91
N ILE A 135 3.92 8.50 -5.75
CA ILE A 135 4.99 7.51 -5.55
C ILE A 135 5.85 7.35 -6.78
N LYS A 136 5.25 7.28 -7.97
CA LYS A 136 6.02 7.24 -9.22
C LYS A 136 6.91 8.47 -9.38
N LYS A 137 6.44 9.67 -9.01
CA LYS A 137 7.25 10.89 -9.06
C LYS A 137 8.45 10.81 -8.12
N ARG A 138 8.26 10.33 -6.87
CA ARG A 138 9.35 10.14 -5.90
C ARG A 138 10.35 9.09 -6.37
N VAL A 139 9.89 7.89 -6.74
CA VAL A 139 10.75 6.78 -7.18
C VAL A 139 11.53 7.13 -8.44
N ARG A 140 10.93 7.82 -9.40
CA ARG A 140 11.62 8.25 -10.63
C ARG A 140 12.80 9.17 -10.35
N SER A 141 12.74 9.99 -9.31
CA SER A 141 13.85 10.88 -8.93
C SER A 141 15.01 10.17 -8.22
N MET A 142 14.85 8.90 -7.80
CA MET A 142 15.78 8.21 -6.91
C MET A 142 16.94 7.47 -7.60
N LEU A 143 17.23 7.73 -8.89
CA LEU A 143 18.33 7.09 -9.66
C LEU A 143 18.37 5.54 -9.63
N GLY A 144 17.34 4.87 -9.11
CA GLY A 144 17.20 3.42 -9.06
C GLY A 144 17.28 2.85 -7.63
N LEU A 145 16.36 1.93 -7.32
CA LEU A 145 16.34 1.18 -6.07
C LEU A 145 17.13 -0.13 -6.25
N ASN A 146 18.10 -0.42 -5.39
CA ASN A 146 19.08 -1.50 -5.61
C ASN A 146 18.64 -2.89 -5.11
N SER A 147 17.67 -2.97 -4.19
CA SER A 147 17.16 -4.23 -3.67
C SER A 147 15.69 -4.10 -3.26
N LEU A 148 14.95 -5.21 -3.24
CA LEU A 148 13.55 -5.26 -2.78
C LEU A 148 13.43 -4.78 -1.32
N ARG A 149 14.36 -5.20 -0.45
CA ARG A 149 14.37 -4.82 0.97
C ARG A 149 14.57 -3.31 1.15
N THR A 150 15.57 -2.76 0.49
CA THR A 150 15.87 -1.31 0.54
C THR A 150 14.73 -0.51 -0.08
N ALA A 151 14.17 -0.97 -1.21
CA ALA A 151 12.99 -0.36 -1.83
C ALA A 151 11.80 -0.30 -0.88
N THR A 152 11.53 -1.40 -0.17
CA THR A 152 10.42 -1.47 0.79
C THR A 152 10.60 -0.44 1.92
N LEU A 153 11.81 -0.32 2.49
CA LEU A 153 12.09 0.65 3.56
C LEU A 153 11.95 2.09 3.07
N ILE A 154 12.53 2.41 1.93
CA ILE A 154 12.43 3.76 1.34
C ILE A 154 10.96 4.10 1.04
N LEU A 155 10.19 3.15 0.51
CA LEU A 155 8.76 3.35 0.27
C LEU A 155 7.99 3.56 1.57
N SER A 156 8.28 2.80 2.63
CA SER A 156 7.68 3.03 3.96
C SER A 156 7.88 4.47 4.42
N ASP A 157 9.10 5.00 4.30
CA ASP A 157 9.41 6.37 4.74
C ASP A 157 8.69 7.42 3.90
N ILE A 158 8.68 7.23 2.57
CA ILE A 158 7.96 8.10 1.64
C ILE A 158 6.46 8.10 1.98
N GLU A 159 5.88 6.94 2.27
CA GLU A 159 4.47 6.81 2.67
C GLU A 159 4.19 7.48 4.00
N ALA A 160 5.01 7.24 5.01
CA ALA A 160 4.86 7.84 6.33
C ALA A 160 4.84 9.37 6.21
N MET A 161 5.81 9.95 5.52
CA MET A 161 5.85 11.40 5.24
C MET A 161 4.62 11.87 4.44
N HIS A 162 4.14 11.08 3.48
CA HIS A 162 2.97 11.44 2.69
C HIS A 162 1.67 11.41 3.51
N MET A 163 1.51 10.42 4.38
CA MET A 163 0.38 10.31 5.30
C MET A 163 0.35 11.49 6.27
N MET A 164 1.51 11.89 6.80
CA MET A 164 1.67 13.13 7.59
C MET A 164 1.23 14.36 6.80
N LYS A 165 1.74 14.53 5.57
CA LYS A 165 1.42 15.68 4.71
C LYS A 165 -0.07 15.75 4.33
N LYS A 166 -0.74 14.60 4.21
CA LYS A 166 -2.18 14.51 3.96
C LYS A 166 -3.03 14.81 5.21
N GLY A 167 -2.43 15.05 6.37
CA GLY A 167 -3.16 15.30 7.62
C GLY A 167 -3.92 14.07 8.14
N GLN A 168 -3.41 12.88 7.85
CA GLN A 168 -4.06 11.62 8.27
C GLN A 168 -3.85 11.32 9.77
N LEU A 169 -2.97 12.07 10.44
CA LEU A 169 -2.72 11.94 11.87
C LEU A 169 -3.81 12.65 12.70
N HIS A 170 -4.13 12.11 13.87
CA HIS A 170 -4.90 12.76 14.94
C HIS A 170 -4.18 13.95 15.56
#